data_AF-A0A353PD09-F1
#
_entry.id   AF-A0A353PD09-F1
#
_cell.length_a   1.000
_cell.length_b   1.000
_cell.length_c   1.000
_cell.angle_alpha   90.00
_cell.angle_beta   90.00
_cell.angle_gamma   90.00
#
_symmetry.space_group_name_H-M   'P 1'
#
loop_
_entity.id
_entity.type
_entity.pdbx_description
1 polymer ?
#
loop_
_entity_poly.entity_id
_entity_poly.type
_entity_poly.pdbx_seq_one_letter_code
_entity_poly.pdbx_strand_id
1 'polypeptide(L)'
;LYPLPRSSLATRFGIDLVQRLDRAGIATANGAACVAGGSQASHVLMAMHKDEALANSAVRFSFSRYNTMAEVEQALAALATVLSTLAPEAAAAQGG
;
A
#
# COMPACT_ATOMS: atom_id res chain seq x y z
N LEU A 1 4.85 12.56 7.17
CA LEU A 1 4.98 11.62 6.03
C LEU A 1 5.91 10.51 6.47
N TYR A 2 5.44 9.26 6.47
CA TYR A 2 6.25 8.11 6.85
C TYR A 2 7.42 7.98 5.85
N PRO A 3 8.69 7.85 6.30
CA PRO A 3 9.82 7.73 5.38
C PRO A 3 9.69 6.40 4.63
N LEU A 4 9.55 6.46 3.31
CA LEU A 4 9.44 5.27 2.47
C LEU A 4 10.81 4.60 2.29
N PRO A 5 10.85 3.26 2.09
CA PRO A 5 12.09 2.54 1.83
C PRO A 5 12.80 3.03 0.57
N ARG A 6 14.12 2.85 0.46
CA ARG A 6 14.84 3.11 -0.80
C ARG A 6 14.68 1.98 -1.83
N SER A 7 14.47 2.42 -3.08
CA SER A 7 14.39 1.75 -4.40
C SER A 7 13.87 0.32 -4.54
N SER A 8 14.49 -0.73 -3.99
CA SER A 8 14.03 -2.12 -4.27
C SER A 8 12.90 -2.58 -3.36
N LEU A 9 12.87 -2.10 -2.11
CA LEU A 9 11.87 -2.44 -1.11
C LEU A 9 10.61 -1.57 -1.21
N ALA A 10 10.76 -0.33 -1.73
CA ALA A 10 9.62 0.54 -2.03
C ALA A 10 8.65 -0.09 -3.03
N THR A 11 9.19 -0.86 -3.99
CA THR A 11 8.42 -1.54 -5.02
C THR A 11 7.52 -2.64 -4.45
N ARG A 12 7.93 -3.32 -3.36
CA ARG A 12 7.14 -4.39 -2.73
C ARG A 12 6.27 -3.92 -1.58
N PHE A 13 6.61 -2.82 -0.92
CA PHE A 13 5.86 -2.31 0.24
C PHE A 13 4.36 -2.18 -0.03
N GLY A 14 3.99 -1.61 -1.18
CA GLY A 14 2.57 -1.45 -1.54
C GLY A 14 1.83 -2.77 -1.77
N ILE A 15 2.49 -3.75 -2.40
CA ILE A 15 1.93 -5.10 -2.61
C ILE A 15 1.79 -5.84 -1.28
N ASP A 16 2.81 -5.80 -0.44
CA ASP A 16 2.82 -6.47 0.86
C ASP A 16 1.75 -5.88 1.79
N LEU A 17 1.55 -4.55 1.73
CA LEU A 17 0.49 -3.87 2.46
C LEU A 17 -0.90 -4.34 2.00
N VAL A 18 -1.15 -4.40 0.69
CA VAL A 18 -2.42 -4.92 0.14
C VAL A 18 -2.65 -6.37 0.55
N GLN A 19 -1.63 -7.23 0.46
CA GLN A 19 -1.75 -8.65 0.84
C GLN A 19 -2.04 -8.84 2.33
N ARG A 20 -1.43 -8.04 3.20
CA ARG A 20 -1.70 -8.09 4.66
C ARG A 20 -3.09 -7.55 5.00
N LEU A 21 -3.54 -6.49 4.32
CA LEU A 21 -4.89 -5.95 4.48
C LEU A 21 -5.96 -6.94 4.00
N ASP A 22 -5.72 -7.63 2.88
CA ASP A 22 -6.61 -8.68 2.36
C ASP A 22 -6.78 -9.83 3.37
N ARG A 23 -5.65 -10.29 3.96
CA ARG A 23 -5.67 -11.29 5.05
C ARG A 23 -6.38 -10.79 6.32
N ALA A 24 -6.44 -9.47 6.54
CA ALA A 24 -7.20 -8.85 7.61
C ALA A 24 -8.67 -8.56 7.25
N GLY A 25 -9.13 -8.99 6.06
CA GLY A 25 -10.51 -8.82 5.59
C GLY A 25 -10.79 -7.47 4.93
N ILE A 26 -9.77 -6.67 4.62
CA ILE A 26 -9.91 -5.33 4.03
C ILE A 26 -9.45 -5.34 2.57
N ALA A 27 -10.42 -5.28 1.65
CA ALA A 27 -10.13 -5.22 0.22
C ALA A 27 -9.56 -3.86 -0.19
N THR A 28 -8.38 -3.85 -0.80
CA THR A 28 -7.69 -2.65 -1.29
C THR A 28 -6.98 -2.92 -2.61
N ALA A 29 -6.45 -1.88 -3.25
CA ALA A 29 -5.65 -2.01 -4.47
C ALA A 29 -4.32 -1.24 -4.35
N ASN A 30 -3.30 -1.72 -5.06
CA ASN A 30 -2.01 -1.03 -5.25
C ASN A 30 -1.75 -0.86 -6.75
N GLY A 31 -1.11 0.25 -7.14
CA GLY A 31 -0.76 0.54 -8.55
C GLY A 31 -1.96 0.87 -9.45
N ALA A 32 -1.76 0.75 -10.77
CA ALA A 32 -2.73 1.13 -11.82
C ALA A 32 -3.94 0.19 -11.97
N ALA A 33 -4.29 -0.59 -10.93
CA ALA A 33 -5.22 -1.71 -10.94
C ALA A 33 -4.65 -2.96 -11.64
N CYS A 34 -4.40 -4.01 -10.85
CA CYS A 34 -4.25 -5.40 -11.29
C CYS A 34 -3.69 -5.61 -12.71
N VAL A 35 -2.38 -5.57 -12.91
CA VAL A 35 -1.79 -6.13 -14.13
C VAL A 35 -1.12 -7.45 -13.77
N ALA A 36 -1.70 -8.54 -14.27
CA ALA A 36 -1.20 -9.92 -14.23
C ALA A 36 0.11 -10.11 -15.04
N GLY A 37 1.00 -9.11 -15.03
CA GLY A 37 2.22 -9.06 -15.85
C GLY A 37 3.37 -8.24 -15.28
N GLY A 38 3.26 -7.71 -14.06
CA GLY A 38 4.37 -7.04 -13.37
C GLY A 38 3.95 -5.81 -12.57
N SER A 39 4.66 -5.57 -11.46
CA SER A 39 4.51 -4.37 -10.63
C SER A 39 5.12 -3.18 -11.37
N GLN A 40 4.28 -2.49 -12.13
CA GLN A 40 4.63 -1.22 -12.75
C GLN A 40 4.04 -0.10 -11.90
N ALA A 41 4.84 0.95 -11.66
CA ALA A 41 4.40 2.14 -10.93
C ALA A 41 3.14 2.73 -11.55
N SER A 42 2.29 3.34 -10.73
CA SER A 42 1.07 3.97 -11.20
C SER A 42 1.38 5.07 -12.21
N HIS A 43 1.04 4.86 -13.48
CA HIS A 43 1.26 5.84 -14.55
C HIS A 43 0.60 7.19 -14.24
N VAL A 44 -0.51 7.20 -13.51
CA VAL A 44 -1.16 8.43 -13.04
C VAL A 44 -0.30 9.15 -12.00
N LEU A 45 0.24 8.44 -11.00
CA LEU A 45 1.11 9.07 -9.99
C LEU A 45 2.43 9.55 -10.61
N MET A 46 2.97 8.81 -11.57
CA MET A 46 4.12 9.25 -12.36
C MET A 46 3.82 10.52 -13.16
N ALA A 47 2.65 10.60 -13.81
CA ALA A 47 2.20 11.81 -14.50
C ALA A 47 1.98 13.00 -13.55
N MET A 48 1.66 12.74 -12.28
CA MET A 48 1.60 13.75 -11.21
C MET A 48 2.98 14.11 -10.62
N HIS A 49 4.07 13.71 -11.30
CA HIS A 49 5.45 13.95 -10.89
C HIS A 49 5.78 13.34 -9.51
N LYS A 50 5.14 12.23 -9.14
CA LYS A 50 5.58 11.43 -7.99
C LYS A 50 6.73 10.53 -8.40
N ASP A 51 7.67 10.34 -7.48
CA ASP A 51 8.76 9.39 -7.68
C ASP A 51 8.22 7.95 -7.74
N GLU A 52 8.96 7.08 -8.41
CA GLU A 52 8.56 5.69 -8.67
C GLU A 52 8.38 4.88 -7.39
N ALA A 53 9.22 5.14 -6.38
CA ALA A 53 9.13 4.47 -5.08
C ALA A 53 7.80 4.83 -4.37
N LEU A 54 7.43 6.10 -4.36
CA LEU A 54 6.16 6.58 -3.85
C LEU A 54 4.99 6.03 -4.66
N ALA A 55 5.11 6.02 -6.00
CA ALA A 55 4.07 5.52 -6.89
C ALA A 55 3.82 4.01 -6.72
N ASN A 56 4.85 3.21 -6.42
CA ASN A 56 4.73 1.79 -6.10
C ASN A 56 4.25 1.51 -4.68
N SER A 57 4.46 2.43 -3.74
CA SER A 57 4.00 2.28 -2.35
C SER A 57 2.52 2.63 -2.14
N ALA A 58 1.86 3.24 -3.13
CA ALA A 58 0.52 3.79 -2.99
C ALA A 58 -0.55 2.69 -2.87
N VAL A 59 -1.43 2.82 -1.88
CA VAL A 59 -2.61 1.95 -1.69
C VAL A 59 -3.88 2.79 -1.83
N ARG A 60 -4.85 2.28 -2.59
CA ARG A 60 -6.14 2.92 -2.84
C ARG A 60 -7.25 2.19 -2.10
N PHE A 61 -7.95 2.96 -1.26
CA PHE A 61 -9.25 2.59 -0.72
C PHE A 61 -10.35 3.17 -1.61
N SER A 62 -11.40 2.41 -1.86
CA SER A 62 -12.54 2.84 -2.66
C SER A 62 -13.81 2.50 -1.89
N PHE A 63 -14.68 3.50 -1.73
CA PHE A 63 -15.89 3.40 -0.93
C PHE A 63 -17.13 3.51 -1.83
N SER A 64 -18.25 3.00 -1.34
CA SER A 64 -19.56 3.06 -1.98
C SER A 64 -20.63 3.45 -0.97
N ARG A 65 -21.85 3.71 -1.44
CA ARG A 65 -23.03 3.96 -0.59
C ARG A 65 -23.38 2.81 0.37
N TYR A 66 -22.81 1.62 0.14
CA TYR A 66 -23.05 0.43 0.96
C TYR A 66 -22.07 0.34 2.13
N ASN A 67 -21.02 1.16 2.16
CA ASN A 67 -20.09 1.15 3.26
C ASN A 67 -20.65 1.85 4.49
N THR A 68 -20.24 1.38 5.66
CA THR A 68 -20.63 1.97 6.95
C THR A 68 -19.45 2.63 7.64
N MET A 69 -19.72 3.54 8.58
CA MET A 69 -18.65 4.12 9.40
C MET A 69 -17.93 3.08 10.25
N ALA A 70 -18.63 2.05 10.71
CA ALA A 70 -18.02 0.94 11.45
C ALA A 70 -17.00 0.18 10.58
N GLU A 71 -17.30 -0.06 9.30
CA GLU A 71 -16.34 -0.66 8.36
C GLU A 71 -15.11 0.21 8.13
N VAL A 72 -15.29 1.54 8.09
CA VAL A 72 -14.16 2.48 7.98
C VAL A 72 -13.27 2.41 9.23
N GLU A 73 -13.87 2.37 10.42
CA GLU A 73 -13.13 2.22 11.68
C GLU A 73 -12.38 0.88 11.74
N GLN A 74 -13.01 -0.20 11.30
CA GLN A 74 -12.35 -1.52 11.17
C GLN A 74 -11.18 -1.47 10.19
N ALA A 75 -11.36 -0.84 9.02
CA ALA A 75 -10.29 -0.69 8.03
C ALA A 75 -9.11 0.13 8.57
N LEU A 76 -9.38 1.21 9.32
CA LEU A 76 -8.34 2.02 9.96
C LEU A 76 -7.59 1.26 11.05
N ALA A 77 -8.30 0.49 11.89
CA ALA A 77 -7.69 -0.34 12.92
C ALA A 77 -6.80 -1.44 12.32
N ALA A 78 -7.28 -2.11 11.26
CA ALA A 78 -6.50 -3.08 10.51
C ALA A 78 -5.26 -2.45 9.86
N LEU A 79 -5.42 -1.27 9.23
CA LEU A 79 -4.31 -0.54 8.63
C LEU A 79 -3.24 -0.18 9.66
N ALA A 80 -3.63 0.35 10.83
CA ALA A 80 -2.69 0.68 11.90
C ALA A 80 -1.93 -0.56 12.40
N THR A 81 -2.63 -1.68 12.56
CA THR A 81 -2.05 -2.97 12.98
C THR A 81 -1.07 -3.52 11.95
N VAL A 82 -1.41 -3.44 10.65
CA VAL A 82 -0.51 -3.90 9.59
C VAL A 82 0.74 -3.01 9.51
N LEU A 83 0.57 -1.68 9.58
CA LEU A 83 1.69 -0.75 9.50
C LEU A 83 2.64 -0.86 10.69
N SER A 84 2.16 -1.20 11.89
CA SER A 84 3.02 -1.37 13.06
C SER A 84 4.01 -2.54 12.93
N THR A 85 3.73 -3.49 12.04
CA THR A 85 4.61 -4.65 11.76
C THR A 85 5.39 -4.48 10.46
N LEU A 86 4.71 -4.15 9.36
CA LEU A 86 5.31 -4.07 8.03
C LEU A 86 6.35 -2.95 7.93
N ALA A 87 6.10 -1.83 8.59
CA ALA A 87 6.94 -0.65 8.41
C ALA A 87 8.31 -0.79 9.12
N PRO A 88 8.40 -1.33 10.35
CA PRO A 88 9.67 -1.74 10.94
C PRO A 88 10.41 -2.84 10.15
N GLU A 89 9.70 -3.86 9.65
CA GLU A 89 10.30 -4.93 8.82
C GLU A 89 10.94 -4.36 7.54
N ALA A 90 10.22 -3.45 6.87
CA ALA A 90 10.71 -2.76 5.69
C ALA A 90 11.92 -1.86 6.00
N ALA A 91 11.97 -1.25 7.19
CA ALA A 91 13.13 -0.46 7.65
C ALA A 91 14.36 -1.34 7.95
N ALA A 92 14.17 -2.48 8.61
CA ALA A 92 15.25 -3.41 8.96
C ALA A 92 15.88 -4.07 7.72
N ALA A 93 15.08 -4.34 6.68
CA ALA A 93 15.57 -4.92 5.42
C ALA A 93 16.45 -3.97 4.59
N GLN A 94 16.55 -2.68 4.94
CA GLN A 94 17.35 -1.67 4.22
C GLN A 94 18.80 -1.54 4.73
N GLY A 95 19.13 -2.15 5.87
CA GLY A 95 20.42 -2.00 6.54
C GLY A 95 21.46 -3.09 6.25
N GLY A 96 21.21 -3.96 5.27
CA GLY A 96 22.09 -5.09 4.91
C GLY A 96 22.72 -4.94 3.54
#